data_AF-A0A261CCL5-F1
#
_entry.id   AF-A0A261CCL5-F1
#
_cell.length_a   1.000
_cell.length_b   1.000
_cell.length_c   1.000
_cell.angle_alpha   90.00
_cell.angle_beta   90.00
_cell.angle_gamma   90.00
#
_symmetry.space_group_name_H-M   'P 1'
#
loop_
_entity.id
_entity.type
_entity.pdbx_description
1 polymer ?
#
loop_
_entity_poly.entity_id
_entity_poly.type
_entity_poly.pdbx_seq_one_letter_code
_entity_poly.pdbx_strand_id
1 'polypeptide(L)'
;MARKPTGPFLINLCWTSGNGRAAQWWPEGEQVTRGKFFYECRRGQLEPLGCLSSTEQKIPIGATFQQDGYEFVCQLGSDGYIEFGYNACVASDGRTYQKGETWTDAKNTYYYRCRDDGRVVKTTIEGCIAHDKQRRVPLGQTDDFNGYTYKCQQKTSGVVQMCSVGCIHDGQRYEIGQQYKDGDYVFYCKLQGGKCTKQCIGCVDGNGQNLYDGQRYKRDGTTYQCEIRPGKRSHKAVGCNIVENGRDINKVIGCRWYEQSPESKIEKTCETDGPNKTKVTTVGCIYKYKGFDRIFLEPGKYTIWNLPKQKESSVGLACRKTADGAELVVFDVAQLERNTAGLTYDLPRGK
;
A
#
# COMPACT_ATOMS: atom_id res chain seq x y z
N MET A 1 64.87 -9.78 46.57
CA MET A 1 65.73 -9.52 45.39
C MET A 1 66.58 -10.76 45.13
N ALA A 2 66.44 -11.40 43.96
CA ALA A 2 67.31 -12.50 43.58
C ALA A 2 68.69 -11.95 43.19
N ARG A 3 69.78 -12.61 43.61
CA ARG A 3 71.14 -12.22 43.19
C ARG A 3 71.32 -12.57 41.72
N LYS A 4 71.82 -11.62 40.91
CA LYS A 4 72.22 -11.87 39.52
C LYS A 4 73.37 -12.88 39.53
N PRO A 5 73.29 -14.00 38.80
CA PRO A 5 74.34 -15.00 38.84
C PRO A 5 75.61 -14.43 38.19
N THR A 6 76.71 -14.45 38.94
CA THR A 6 78.00 -13.86 38.55
C THR A 6 78.94 -14.95 38.06
N GLY A 7 79.06 -15.10 36.75
CA GLY A 7 80.04 -15.96 36.09
C GLY A 7 80.34 -15.46 34.67
N PRO A 8 81.48 -15.84 34.08
CA PRO A 8 82.01 -15.25 32.84
C PRO A 8 81.11 -15.42 31.59
N PHE A 9 80.04 -16.22 31.68
CA PHE A 9 79.05 -16.44 30.61
C PHE A 9 77.65 -15.85 30.89
N LEU A 10 77.46 -15.08 31.98
CA LEU A 10 76.13 -14.75 32.52
C LEU A 10 75.79 -13.23 32.49
N ILE A 11 76.43 -12.47 31.61
CA ILE A 11 76.35 -11.00 31.61
C ILE A 11 75.02 -10.48 31.01
N ASN A 12 74.41 -11.26 30.11
CA ASN A 12 73.22 -10.87 29.33
C ASN A 12 71.98 -11.73 29.68
N LEU A 13 71.61 -11.77 30.95
CA LEU A 13 70.40 -12.48 31.41
C LEU A 13 69.28 -11.49 31.75
N CYS A 14 68.04 -11.90 31.47
CA CYS A 14 66.84 -11.12 31.78
C CYS A 14 66.12 -11.71 32.99
N TRP A 15 65.83 -10.91 34.01
CA TRP A 15 65.06 -11.35 35.18
C TRP A 15 63.58 -11.04 35.00
N THR A 16 62.75 -12.06 34.84
CA THR A 16 61.30 -11.86 34.70
C THR A 16 60.51 -13.16 34.96
N SER A 17 59.22 -13.02 35.25
CA SER A 17 58.26 -14.12 35.13
C SER A 17 57.79 -14.27 33.69
N GLY A 18 57.40 -15.48 33.29
CA GLY A 18 56.90 -15.74 31.95
C GLY A 18 56.83 -17.23 31.62
N ASN A 19 56.18 -17.57 30.51
CA ASN A 19 55.92 -18.95 30.07
C ASN A 19 55.28 -19.81 31.18
N GLY A 20 54.36 -19.22 31.98
CA GLY A 20 53.69 -19.89 33.09
C GLY A 20 54.57 -20.15 34.33
N ARG A 21 55.82 -19.67 34.35
CA ARG A 21 56.78 -19.88 35.44
C ARG A 21 56.96 -18.62 36.30
N ALA A 22 57.34 -18.83 37.56
CA ALA A 22 57.75 -17.78 38.47
C ALA A 22 58.99 -17.03 37.92
N ALA A 23 59.28 -15.86 38.50
CA ALA A 23 60.40 -15.04 38.04
C ALA A 23 61.73 -15.79 38.16
N GLN A 24 62.46 -15.86 37.04
CA GLN A 24 63.75 -16.53 36.92
C GLN A 24 64.65 -15.76 35.93
N TRP A 25 65.92 -16.15 35.85
CA TRP A 25 66.86 -15.61 34.87
C TRP A 25 66.71 -16.35 33.54
N TRP A 26 66.47 -15.60 32.46
CA TRP A 26 66.35 -16.11 31.11
C TRP A 26 67.64 -15.82 30.31
N PRO A 27 68.26 -16.83 29.68
CA PRO A 27 69.34 -16.72 28.70
C PRO A 27 69.11 -15.71 27.57
N GLU A 28 70.20 -15.16 27.04
CA GLU A 28 70.22 -14.38 25.78
C GLU A 28 69.59 -15.20 24.64
N GLY A 29 68.73 -14.56 23.85
CA GLY A 29 67.99 -15.17 22.74
C GLY A 29 66.74 -15.96 23.16
N GLU A 30 66.52 -16.21 24.46
CA GLU A 30 65.35 -16.96 24.91
C GLU A 30 64.07 -16.13 24.84
N GLN A 31 62.99 -16.74 24.35
CA GLN A 31 61.69 -16.08 24.24
C GLN A 31 60.85 -16.28 25.50
N VAL A 32 60.33 -15.16 26.00
CA VAL A 32 59.54 -15.12 27.22
C VAL A 32 58.16 -14.57 26.92
N THR A 33 57.13 -15.36 27.21
CA THR A 33 55.72 -14.96 27.09
C THR A 33 55.21 -14.42 28.41
N ARG A 34 54.64 -13.21 28.41
CA ARG A 34 54.01 -12.56 29.56
C ARG A 34 52.61 -12.12 29.21
N GLY A 35 51.61 -12.83 29.73
CA GLY A 35 50.21 -12.60 29.39
C GLY A 35 49.99 -12.80 27.89
N LYS A 36 49.53 -11.75 27.20
CA LYS A 36 49.22 -11.78 25.76
C LYS A 36 50.38 -11.33 24.86
N PHE A 37 51.59 -11.19 25.40
CA PHE A 37 52.74 -10.65 24.68
C PHE A 37 53.95 -11.55 24.85
N PHE A 38 54.85 -11.56 23.87
CA PHE A 38 56.10 -12.28 23.95
C PHE A 38 57.29 -11.40 23.56
N TYR A 39 58.42 -11.71 24.20
CA TYR A 39 59.64 -10.91 24.19
C TYR A 39 60.84 -11.83 23.93
N GLU A 40 61.96 -11.25 23.54
CA GLU A 40 63.26 -11.91 23.50
C GLU A 40 64.17 -11.32 24.57
N CYS A 41 64.92 -12.15 25.30
CA CYS A 41 65.97 -11.63 26.14
C CYS A 41 67.16 -11.21 25.29
N ARG A 42 67.47 -9.91 25.26
CA ARG A 42 68.61 -9.35 24.54
C ARG A 42 69.35 -8.34 25.40
N ARG A 43 70.66 -8.56 25.56
CA ARG A 43 71.57 -7.69 26.32
C ARG A 43 71.06 -7.39 27.73
N GLY A 44 70.41 -8.37 28.36
CA GLY A 44 69.82 -8.25 29.69
C GLY A 44 68.51 -7.44 29.77
N GLN A 45 67.89 -7.10 28.64
CA GLN A 45 66.56 -6.48 28.55
C GLN A 45 65.59 -7.35 27.74
N LEU A 46 64.29 -7.23 28.04
CA LEU A 46 63.26 -7.89 27.23
C LEU A 46 62.93 -7.00 26.03
N GLU A 47 63.39 -7.38 24.84
CA GLU A 47 62.99 -6.73 23.60
C GLU A 47 61.61 -7.25 23.16
N PRO A 48 60.66 -6.37 22.83
CA PRO A 48 59.32 -6.76 22.40
C PRO A 48 59.37 -7.48 21.04
N LEU A 49 58.79 -8.68 20.95
CA LEU A 49 58.70 -9.43 19.69
C LEU A 49 57.31 -9.45 19.08
N GLY A 50 56.26 -9.50 19.92
CA GLY A 50 54.90 -9.56 19.41
C GLY A 50 53.84 -9.93 20.43
N CYS A 51 52.69 -10.32 19.89
CA CYS A 51 51.46 -10.57 20.60
C CYS A 51 51.04 -12.04 20.45
N LEU A 52 50.13 -12.49 21.31
CA LEU A 52 49.45 -13.78 21.21
C LEU A 52 47.98 -13.58 20.82
N SER A 53 47.52 -14.33 19.83
CA SER A 53 46.08 -14.44 19.52
C SER A 53 45.32 -15.18 20.64
N SER A 54 43.99 -15.22 20.56
CA SER A 54 43.17 -16.07 21.45
C SER A 54 43.50 -17.57 21.37
N THR A 55 44.13 -18.02 20.29
CA THR A 55 44.59 -19.40 20.08
C THR A 55 46.07 -19.60 20.43
N GLU A 56 46.67 -18.65 21.15
CA GLU A 56 48.08 -18.65 21.56
C GLU A 56 49.09 -18.65 20.39
N GLN A 57 48.65 -18.24 19.20
CA GLN A 57 49.54 -18.08 18.05
C GLN A 57 50.39 -16.81 18.23
N LYS A 58 51.71 -16.94 18.02
CA LYS A 58 52.65 -15.81 18.04
C LYS A 58 52.49 -14.95 16.79
N ILE A 59 52.08 -13.70 16.98
CA ILE A 59 51.91 -12.68 15.96
C ILE A 59 53.04 -11.65 16.12
N PRO A 60 53.95 -11.52 15.15
CA PRO A 60 55.04 -10.53 15.20
C PRO A 60 54.50 -9.08 15.24
N ILE A 61 55.29 -8.16 15.79
CA ILE A 61 55.00 -6.72 15.68
C ILE A 61 54.89 -6.32 14.20
N GLY A 62 53.87 -5.53 13.88
CA GLY A 62 53.49 -5.10 12.54
C GLY A 62 52.56 -6.08 11.80
N ALA A 63 52.41 -7.32 12.28
CA ALA A 63 51.51 -8.29 11.68
C ALA A 63 50.07 -8.14 12.21
N THR A 64 49.11 -8.61 11.41
CA THR A 64 47.68 -8.58 11.74
C THR A 64 47.12 -9.97 11.95
N PHE A 65 45.99 -10.04 12.67
CA PHE A 65 45.22 -11.27 12.85
C PHE A 65 43.74 -10.95 13.08
N GLN A 66 42.84 -11.85 12.68
CA GLN A 66 41.40 -11.67 12.88
C GLN A 66 40.93 -12.34 14.17
N GLN A 67 40.11 -11.63 14.94
CA GLN A 67 39.46 -12.17 16.13
C GLN A 67 38.18 -11.38 16.45
N ASP A 68 37.13 -12.07 16.89
CA ASP A 68 35.89 -11.46 17.40
C ASP A 68 35.23 -10.42 16.46
N GLY A 69 35.34 -10.61 15.14
CA GLY A 69 34.78 -9.69 14.13
C GLY A 69 35.66 -8.48 13.81
N TYR A 70 36.92 -8.49 14.23
CA TYR A 70 37.89 -7.42 13.98
C TYR A 70 39.20 -7.98 13.46
N GLU A 71 39.92 -7.16 12.72
CA GLU A 71 41.33 -7.38 12.42
C GLU A 71 42.15 -6.52 13.37
N PHE A 72 42.95 -7.19 14.19
CA PHE A 72 43.89 -6.57 15.11
C PHE A 72 45.25 -6.45 14.46
N VAL A 73 46.00 -5.40 14.80
CA VAL A 73 47.42 -5.26 14.52
C VAL A 73 48.20 -5.37 15.83
N CYS A 74 49.25 -6.18 15.85
CA CYS A 74 50.20 -6.18 16.96
C CYS A 74 51.18 -5.03 16.76
N GLN A 75 51.17 -4.03 17.63
CA GLN A 75 51.99 -2.83 17.44
C GLN A 75 52.65 -2.36 18.72
N LEU A 76 53.63 -1.47 18.60
CA LEU A 76 54.19 -0.73 19.73
C LEU A 76 53.40 0.56 19.90
N GLY A 77 52.87 0.77 21.10
CA GLY A 77 52.26 2.03 21.51
C GLY A 77 53.29 3.16 21.57
N SER A 78 52.81 4.39 21.69
CA SER A 78 53.67 5.58 21.79
C SER A 78 54.57 5.59 23.03
N ASP A 79 54.24 4.78 24.03
CA ASP A 79 54.98 4.56 25.26
C ASP A 79 56.03 3.43 25.15
N GLY A 80 56.14 2.78 23.98
CA GLY A 80 57.07 1.70 23.72
C GLY A 80 56.60 0.32 24.22
N TYR A 81 55.39 0.21 24.77
CA TYR A 81 54.81 -1.07 25.16
C TYR A 81 54.04 -1.72 24.01
N ILE A 82 53.98 -3.05 23.98
CA ILE A 82 53.20 -3.78 22.98
C ILE A 82 51.70 -3.62 23.28
N GLU A 83 50.91 -3.29 22.26
CA GLU A 83 49.46 -3.18 22.34
C GLU A 83 48.76 -3.84 21.14
N PHE A 84 47.46 -4.12 21.31
CA PHE A 84 46.58 -4.53 20.22
C PHE A 84 45.86 -3.31 19.66
N GLY A 85 46.18 -2.94 18.43
CA GLY A 85 45.45 -1.92 17.69
C GLY A 85 44.28 -2.52 16.91
N TYR A 86 43.16 -1.82 16.84
CA TYR A 86 42.08 -2.17 15.92
C TYR A 86 42.40 -1.61 14.53
N ASN A 87 42.69 -2.52 13.58
CA ASN A 87 43.08 -2.14 12.23
C ASN A 87 41.84 -1.99 11.32
N ALA A 88 40.98 -2.99 11.31
CA ALA A 88 39.86 -3.09 10.37
C ALA A 88 38.69 -3.93 10.92
N CYS A 89 37.53 -3.82 10.28
CA CYS A 89 36.34 -4.59 10.62
C CYS A 89 36.32 -5.88 9.81
N VAL A 90 35.82 -6.98 10.39
CA VAL A 90 35.70 -8.26 9.69
C VAL A 90 34.22 -8.63 9.58
N ALA A 91 33.76 -8.88 8.34
CA ALA A 91 32.40 -9.31 8.09
C ALA A 91 32.17 -10.78 8.45
N SER A 92 30.91 -11.21 8.47
CA SER A 92 30.54 -12.58 8.82
C SER A 92 31.08 -13.65 7.85
N ASP A 93 31.51 -13.25 6.65
CA ASP A 93 32.15 -14.13 5.66
C ASP A 93 33.69 -14.17 5.81
N GLY A 94 34.25 -13.51 6.82
CA GLY A 94 35.69 -13.43 7.09
C GLY A 94 36.44 -12.36 6.30
N ARG A 95 35.76 -11.57 5.45
CA ARG A 95 36.41 -10.49 4.71
C ARG A 95 36.73 -9.30 5.61
N THR A 96 37.96 -8.80 5.51
CA THR A 96 38.41 -7.58 6.17
C THR A 96 37.98 -6.34 5.37
N TYR A 97 37.50 -5.31 6.07
CA TYR A 97 37.15 -3.99 5.54
C TYR A 97 37.86 -2.90 6.32
N GLN A 98 38.67 -2.11 5.61
CA GLN A 98 39.44 -1.01 6.17
C GLN A 98 38.53 0.11 6.68
N LYS A 99 39.10 0.99 7.51
CA LYS A 99 38.39 2.16 8.05
C LYS A 99 37.79 3.00 6.91
N GLY A 100 36.50 3.28 7.00
CA GLY A 100 35.73 4.01 5.98
C GLY A 100 35.11 3.13 4.89
N GLU A 101 35.59 1.91 4.70
CA GLU A 101 35.03 0.99 3.72
C GLU A 101 33.62 0.53 4.09
N THR A 102 32.87 0.10 3.07
CA THR A 102 31.46 -0.23 3.19
C THR A 102 31.14 -1.49 2.40
N TRP A 103 30.29 -2.33 2.97
CA TRP A 103 29.91 -3.61 2.38
C TRP A 103 28.45 -3.94 2.67
N THR A 104 27.89 -4.85 1.89
CA THR A 104 26.50 -5.28 2.05
C THR A 104 26.41 -6.52 2.92
N ASP A 105 25.26 -6.73 3.56
CA ASP A 105 24.96 -8.03 4.16
C ASP A 105 24.82 -9.13 3.10
N ALA A 106 24.84 -10.39 3.54
CA ALA A 106 24.75 -11.55 2.65
C ALA A 106 23.44 -11.59 1.81
N LYS A 107 22.36 -10.95 2.29
CA LYS A 107 21.07 -10.92 1.58
C LYS A 107 20.92 -9.68 0.67
N ASN A 108 21.91 -8.80 0.61
CA ASN A 108 21.87 -7.54 -0.13
C ASN A 108 20.61 -6.72 0.20
N THR A 109 20.40 -6.48 1.50
CA THR A 109 19.26 -5.77 2.10
C THR A 109 19.67 -4.47 2.81
N TYR A 110 20.86 -4.43 3.41
CA TYR A 110 21.42 -3.21 4.00
C TYR A 110 22.96 -3.24 3.92
N TYR A 111 23.58 -2.10 4.20
CA TYR A 111 25.03 -1.98 4.12
C TYR A 111 25.62 -1.39 5.39
N TYR A 112 26.83 -1.83 5.65
CA TYR A 112 27.65 -1.47 6.79
C TYR A 112 28.75 -0.49 6.39
N ARG A 113 29.34 0.14 7.40
CA ARG A 113 30.61 0.85 7.31
C ARG A 113 31.50 0.45 8.47
N CYS A 114 32.80 0.32 8.20
CA CYS A 114 33.80 0.25 9.26
C CYS A 114 34.12 1.67 9.71
N ARG A 115 33.64 2.09 10.87
CA ARG A 115 33.92 3.42 11.42
C ARG A 115 35.08 3.37 12.38
N ASP A 116 35.87 4.43 12.36
CA ASP A 116 36.85 4.71 13.40
C ASP A 116 36.13 5.32 14.61
N ASP A 117 36.33 4.74 15.79
CA ASP A 117 35.70 5.15 17.06
C ASP A 117 36.79 5.32 18.12
N GLY A 118 37.76 6.19 17.81
CA GLY A 118 38.93 6.46 18.65
C GLY A 118 39.95 5.33 18.60
N ARG A 119 40.08 4.55 19.69
CA ARG A 119 41.05 3.45 19.79
C ARG A 119 40.53 2.13 19.19
N VAL A 120 39.24 2.08 18.85
CA VAL A 120 38.60 0.89 18.29
C VAL A 120 37.97 1.20 16.95
N VAL A 121 37.76 0.17 16.15
CA VAL A 121 36.88 0.27 14.96
C VAL A 121 35.54 -0.35 15.29
N LYS A 122 34.49 0.13 14.64
CA LYS A 122 33.13 -0.34 14.86
C LYS A 122 32.40 -0.53 13.54
N THR A 123 31.80 -1.70 13.38
CA THR A 123 30.85 -1.95 12.30
C THR A 123 29.53 -1.26 12.60
N THR A 124 29.14 -0.28 11.78
CA THR A 124 27.85 0.42 11.88
C THR A 124 26.98 0.13 10.66
N ILE A 125 25.68 -0.01 10.85
CA ILE A 125 24.73 -0.04 9.73
C ILE A 125 24.52 1.40 9.26
N GLU A 126 24.78 1.67 7.99
CA GLU A 126 24.67 3.02 7.43
C GLU A 126 23.37 3.26 6.65
N GLY A 127 22.77 2.19 6.14
CA GLY A 127 21.59 2.32 5.30
C GLY A 127 21.16 1.00 4.68
N CYS A 128 20.14 1.09 3.84
CA CYS A 128 19.48 -0.01 3.18
C CYS A 128 19.99 -0.14 1.74
N ILE A 129 19.77 -1.31 1.15
CA ILE A 129 19.85 -1.50 -0.29
C ILE A 129 18.47 -1.26 -0.88
N ALA A 130 18.41 -0.45 -1.95
CA ALA A 130 17.19 -0.15 -2.68
C ALA A 130 16.53 -1.41 -3.26
N HIS A 131 15.26 -1.30 -3.64
CA HIS A 131 14.51 -2.43 -4.19
C HIS A 131 15.07 -2.96 -5.51
N ASP A 132 15.78 -2.13 -6.28
CA ASP A 132 16.51 -2.52 -7.49
C ASP A 132 17.80 -3.31 -7.23
N LYS A 133 18.19 -3.48 -5.96
CA LYS A 133 19.39 -4.20 -5.53
C LYS A 133 20.73 -3.58 -5.94
N GLN A 134 20.73 -2.36 -6.47
CA GLN A 134 21.94 -1.68 -6.95
C GLN A 134 22.28 -0.44 -6.13
N ARG A 135 21.27 0.34 -5.73
CA ARG A 135 21.50 1.62 -5.05
C ARG A 135 21.52 1.46 -3.53
N ARG A 136 22.32 2.30 -2.87
CA ARG A 136 22.39 2.41 -1.41
C ARG A 136 21.56 3.61 -0.96
N VAL A 137 20.73 3.40 0.06
CA VAL A 137 19.83 4.41 0.63
C VAL A 137 20.22 4.62 2.08
N PRO A 138 20.80 5.77 2.46
CA PRO A 138 21.19 6.03 3.84
C PRO A 138 20.01 5.92 4.82
N LEU A 139 20.30 5.58 6.08
CA LEU A 139 19.30 5.58 7.14
C LEU A 139 18.55 6.92 7.19
N GLY A 140 17.22 6.86 7.27
CA GLY A 140 16.34 8.02 7.27
C GLY A 140 16.04 8.60 5.89
N GLN A 141 16.74 8.20 4.83
CA GLN A 141 16.45 8.65 3.46
C GLN A 141 15.35 7.80 2.80
N THR A 142 14.76 8.38 1.76
CA THR A 142 13.67 7.76 1.00
C THR A 142 14.10 7.35 -0.40
N ASP A 143 13.48 6.31 -0.93
CA ASP A 143 13.62 5.84 -2.30
C ASP A 143 12.25 5.49 -2.88
N ASP A 144 12.03 5.82 -4.14
CA ASP A 144 10.78 5.54 -4.83
C ASP A 144 10.94 4.31 -5.71
N PHE A 145 10.01 3.36 -5.60
CA PHE A 145 10.04 2.14 -6.38
C PHE A 145 8.62 1.63 -6.66
N ASN A 146 8.34 1.27 -7.92
CA ASN A 146 7.10 0.65 -8.37
C ASN A 146 5.81 1.35 -7.86
N GLY A 147 5.79 2.69 -7.90
CA GLY A 147 4.62 3.47 -7.49
C GLY A 147 4.44 3.64 -5.98
N TYR A 148 5.49 3.41 -5.19
CA TYR A 148 5.49 3.62 -3.74
C TYR A 148 6.76 4.33 -3.28
N THR A 149 6.64 5.06 -2.18
CA THR A 149 7.77 5.69 -1.49
C THR A 149 8.16 4.82 -0.31
N TYR A 150 9.44 4.50 -0.23
CA TYR A 150 10.03 3.76 0.86
C TYR A 150 11.01 4.62 1.64
N LYS A 151 11.21 4.32 2.92
CA LYS A 151 12.18 4.95 3.79
C LYS A 151 13.06 3.89 4.42
N CYS A 152 14.37 4.09 4.35
CA CYS A 152 15.29 3.22 5.07
C CYS A 152 15.20 3.51 6.58
N GLN A 153 14.76 2.54 7.37
CA GLN A 153 14.51 2.72 8.79
C GLN A 153 15.12 1.59 9.62
N GLN A 154 15.67 1.96 10.77
CA GLN A 154 15.99 1.02 11.84
C GLN A 154 14.77 0.87 12.74
N LYS A 155 14.24 -0.35 12.83
CA LYS A 155 13.15 -0.68 13.76
C LYS A 155 13.68 -0.75 15.20
N THR A 156 12.78 -0.67 16.18
CA THR A 156 13.10 -0.82 17.60
C THR A 156 13.78 -2.16 17.92
N SER A 157 13.53 -3.20 17.13
CA SER A 157 14.20 -4.50 17.23
C SER A 157 15.67 -4.49 16.74
N GLY A 158 16.18 -3.35 16.28
CA GLY A 158 17.51 -3.22 15.66
C GLY A 158 17.56 -3.58 14.17
N VAL A 159 16.50 -4.19 13.62
CA VAL A 159 16.41 -4.58 12.21
C VAL A 159 16.33 -3.34 11.32
N VAL A 160 17.27 -3.22 10.37
CA VAL A 160 17.26 -2.18 9.34
C VAL A 160 16.62 -2.72 8.08
N GLN A 161 15.63 -2.01 7.56
CA GLN A 161 14.98 -2.39 6.31
C GLN A 161 14.33 -1.19 5.61
N MET A 162 14.00 -1.42 4.35
CA MET A 162 13.22 -0.50 3.54
C MET A 162 11.74 -0.60 3.92
N CYS A 163 11.21 0.43 4.58
CA CYS A 163 9.81 0.49 5.04
C CYS A 163 8.97 1.30 4.05
N SER A 164 7.81 0.77 3.66
CA SER A 164 6.86 1.51 2.82
C SER A 164 6.24 2.66 3.64
N VAL A 165 6.35 3.89 3.15
CA VAL A 165 5.88 5.11 3.86
C VAL A 165 4.92 5.98 3.04
N GLY A 166 4.72 5.69 1.76
CA GLY A 166 3.78 6.42 0.92
C GLY A 166 3.47 5.72 -0.39
N CYS A 167 2.51 6.28 -1.11
CA CYS A 167 2.08 5.86 -2.44
C CYS A 167 2.45 6.94 -3.45
N ILE A 168 2.69 6.55 -4.70
CA ILE A 168 3.00 7.48 -5.79
C ILE A 168 1.99 7.27 -6.90
N HIS A 169 1.26 8.31 -7.28
CA HIS A 169 0.32 8.28 -8.40
C HIS A 169 0.59 9.47 -9.31
N ASP A 170 0.75 9.22 -10.61
CA ASP A 170 1.09 10.22 -11.64
C ASP A 170 2.26 11.16 -11.24
N GLY A 171 3.30 10.58 -10.64
CA GLY A 171 4.49 11.30 -10.19
C GLY A 171 4.31 12.09 -8.88
N GLN A 172 3.11 12.17 -8.32
CA GLN A 172 2.84 12.81 -7.04
C GLN A 172 2.94 11.80 -5.88
N ARG A 173 3.57 12.23 -4.78
CA ARG A 173 3.70 11.44 -3.55
C ARG A 173 2.53 11.71 -2.61
N TYR A 174 1.98 10.63 -2.06
CA TYR A 174 0.91 10.65 -1.08
C TYR A 174 1.35 9.92 0.17
N GLU A 175 1.28 10.61 1.31
CA GLU A 175 1.54 10.01 2.61
C GLU A 175 0.46 8.99 2.97
N ILE A 176 0.79 8.06 3.88
CA ILE A 176 -0.20 7.14 4.45
C ILE A 176 -1.33 7.96 5.06
N GLY A 177 -2.57 7.65 4.70
CA GLY A 177 -3.74 8.40 5.15
C GLY A 177 -4.27 9.40 4.12
N GLN A 178 -3.50 9.78 3.11
CA GLN A 178 -3.93 10.74 2.10
C GLN A 178 -4.80 10.08 1.02
N GLN A 179 -5.71 10.87 0.48
CA GLN A 179 -6.59 10.50 -0.62
C GLN A 179 -6.21 11.25 -1.90
N TYR A 180 -6.49 10.62 -3.04
CA TYR A 180 -6.34 11.24 -4.35
C TYR A 180 -7.38 10.71 -5.32
N LYS A 181 -7.63 11.48 -6.38
CA LYS A 181 -8.56 11.10 -7.45
C LYS A 181 -7.76 10.52 -8.61
N ASP A 182 -8.30 9.47 -9.21
CA ASP A 182 -7.79 8.88 -10.45
C ASP A 182 -9.00 8.47 -11.30
N GLY A 183 -9.24 9.27 -12.35
CA GLY A 183 -10.46 9.23 -13.16
C GLY A 183 -11.73 9.38 -12.31
N ASP A 184 -12.65 8.45 -12.50
CA ASP A 184 -13.96 8.43 -11.83
C ASP A 184 -13.93 7.85 -10.41
N TYR A 185 -12.75 7.75 -9.78
CA TYR A 185 -12.55 7.05 -8.51
C TYR A 185 -11.68 7.80 -7.52
N VAL A 186 -11.95 7.56 -6.23
CA VAL A 186 -11.16 8.08 -5.11
C VAL A 186 -10.34 6.94 -4.53
N PHE A 187 -9.05 7.18 -4.41
CA PHE A 187 -8.08 6.28 -3.82
C PHE A 187 -7.54 6.82 -2.51
N TYR A 188 -7.03 5.92 -1.70
CA TYR A 188 -6.47 6.17 -0.39
C TYR A 188 -5.18 5.38 -0.23
N CYS A 189 -4.11 6.05 0.21
CA CYS A 189 -2.86 5.37 0.51
C CYS A 189 -2.95 4.69 1.87
N LYS A 190 -3.07 3.36 1.85
CA LYS A 190 -3.27 2.54 3.04
C LYS A 190 -2.03 1.72 3.38
N LEU A 191 -1.65 1.72 4.66
CA LEU A 191 -0.69 0.76 5.18
C LEU A 191 -1.41 -0.54 5.56
N GLN A 192 -1.07 -1.66 4.92
CA GLN A 192 -1.61 -2.97 5.21
C GLN A 192 -0.47 -4.00 5.28
N GLY A 193 -0.36 -4.71 6.41
CA GLY A 193 0.69 -5.72 6.60
C GLY A 193 2.12 -5.17 6.45
N GLY A 194 2.34 -3.90 6.80
CA GLY A 194 3.65 -3.24 6.67
C GLY A 194 4.02 -2.78 5.25
N LYS A 195 3.10 -2.87 4.28
CA LYS A 195 3.27 -2.36 2.91
C LYS A 195 2.18 -1.34 2.59
N CYS A 196 2.55 -0.28 1.86
CA CYS A 196 1.55 0.63 1.31
C CYS A 196 0.81 -0.03 0.15
N THR A 197 -0.46 0.28 0.05
CA THR A 197 -1.35 -0.17 -1.02
C THR A 197 -2.23 1.00 -1.44
N LYS A 198 -2.53 1.08 -2.74
CA LYS A 198 -3.47 2.05 -3.29
C LYS A 198 -4.87 1.44 -3.21
N GLN A 199 -5.66 1.82 -2.22
CA GLN A 199 -7.01 1.30 -2.05
C GLN A 199 -8.02 2.25 -2.69
N CYS A 200 -8.83 1.75 -3.63
CA CYS A 200 -10.02 2.45 -4.10
C CYS A 200 -11.05 2.46 -2.95
N ILE A 201 -11.51 3.64 -2.55
CA ILE A 201 -12.45 3.81 -1.42
C ILE A 201 -13.75 4.49 -1.82
N GLY A 202 -13.83 4.98 -3.06
CA GLY A 202 -14.99 5.70 -3.54
C GLY A 202 -14.95 5.99 -5.02
N CYS A 203 -15.94 6.74 -5.46
CA CYS A 203 -16.16 7.20 -6.81
C CYS A 203 -16.10 8.74 -6.85
N VAL A 204 -15.95 9.29 -8.03
CA VAL A 204 -16.04 10.73 -8.30
C VAL A 204 -17.23 10.96 -9.22
N ASP A 205 -18.15 11.84 -8.84
CA ASP A 205 -19.30 12.17 -9.68
C ASP A 205 -18.92 13.13 -10.84
N GLY A 206 -19.88 13.43 -11.72
CA GLY A 206 -19.65 14.33 -12.86
C GLY A 206 -19.30 15.77 -12.48
N ASN A 207 -19.53 16.18 -11.22
CA ASN A 207 -19.17 17.50 -10.69
C ASN A 207 -17.81 17.47 -9.98
N GLY A 208 -17.12 16.33 -9.94
CA GLY A 208 -15.87 16.15 -9.24
C GLY A 208 -16.03 15.92 -7.73
N GLN A 209 -17.24 15.65 -7.21
CA GLN A 209 -17.48 15.37 -5.80
C GLN A 209 -17.10 13.93 -5.44
N ASN A 210 -16.47 13.74 -4.28
CA ASN A 210 -16.16 12.42 -3.74
C ASN A 210 -17.44 11.74 -3.24
N LEU A 211 -17.65 10.51 -3.67
CA LEU A 211 -18.70 9.61 -3.21
C LEU A 211 -18.07 8.36 -2.60
N TYR A 212 -18.44 7.99 -1.38
CA TYR A 212 -18.00 6.75 -0.76
C TYR A 212 -18.94 5.58 -1.09
N ASP A 213 -18.50 4.34 -0.83
CA ASP A 213 -19.28 3.13 -1.13
C ASP A 213 -20.71 3.24 -0.58
N GLY A 214 -21.69 2.91 -1.43
CA GLY A 214 -23.12 2.97 -1.11
C GLY A 214 -23.76 4.36 -1.28
N GLN A 215 -23.00 5.44 -1.42
CA GLN A 215 -23.57 6.77 -1.67
C GLN A 215 -24.19 6.85 -3.07
N ARG A 216 -25.30 7.57 -3.17
CA ARG A 216 -26.10 7.71 -4.40
C ARG A 216 -26.05 9.13 -4.93
N TYR A 217 -26.10 9.23 -6.25
CA TYR A 217 -26.19 10.50 -6.96
C TYR A 217 -27.11 10.37 -8.18
N LYS A 218 -27.48 11.50 -8.77
CA LYS A 218 -28.42 11.55 -9.90
C LYS A 218 -27.71 12.09 -11.12
N ARG A 219 -27.97 11.51 -12.29
CA ARG A 219 -27.51 12.01 -13.58
C ARG A 219 -28.44 11.50 -14.68
N ASP A 220 -28.89 12.39 -15.56
CA ASP A 220 -29.69 12.06 -16.75
C ASP A 220 -30.92 11.17 -16.46
N GLY A 221 -31.69 11.50 -15.42
CA GLY A 221 -32.86 10.73 -15.00
C GLY A 221 -32.56 9.35 -14.38
N THR A 222 -31.28 8.98 -14.24
CA THR A 222 -30.84 7.75 -13.57
C THR A 222 -30.29 8.07 -12.18
N THR A 223 -30.67 7.27 -11.19
CA THR A 223 -30.01 7.24 -9.88
C THR A 223 -28.88 6.22 -9.93
N TYR A 224 -27.66 6.66 -9.68
CA TYR A 224 -26.47 5.83 -9.57
C TYR A 224 -26.07 5.64 -8.12
N GLN A 225 -25.36 4.55 -7.84
CA GLN A 225 -24.74 4.27 -6.54
C GLN A 225 -23.26 3.95 -6.77
N CYS A 226 -22.38 4.56 -5.97
CA CYS A 226 -20.99 4.15 -5.94
C CYS A 226 -20.90 2.73 -5.34
N GLU A 227 -20.31 1.80 -6.08
CA GLU A 227 -20.10 0.42 -5.65
C GLU A 227 -18.61 0.09 -5.68
N ILE A 228 -18.04 -0.15 -4.51
CA ILE A 228 -16.65 -0.57 -4.31
C ILE A 228 -16.64 -1.99 -3.72
N ARG A 229 -16.11 -2.94 -4.49
CA ARG A 229 -15.99 -4.35 -4.12
C ARG A 229 -14.58 -4.86 -4.46
N PRO A 230 -14.11 -5.97 -3.86
CA PRO A 230 -12.85 -6.59 -4.28
C PRO A 230 -12.87 -6.90 -5.78
N GLY A 231 -11.93 -6.32 -6.53
CA GLY A 231 -11.81 -6.52 -7.98
C GLY A 231 -12.89 -5.86 -8.85
N LYS A 232 -13.88 -5.17 -8.27
CA LYS A 232 -14.94 -4.49 -9.02
C LYS A 232 -15.23 -3.11 -8.44
N ARG A 233 -15.25 -2.10 -9.31
CA ARG A 233 -15.64 -0.74 -8.98
C ARG A 233 -16.55 -0.20 -10.07
N SER A 234 -17.65 0.43 -9.70
CA SER A 234 -18.63 0.92 -10.68
C SER A 234 -19.55 1.99 -10.13
N HIS A 235 -19.96 2.89 -11.02
CA HIS A 235 -21.14 3.73 -10.84
C HIS A 235 -22.37 2.92 -11.25
N LYS A 236 -22.99 2.19 -10.33
CA LYS A 236 -24.08 1.26 -10.66
C LYS A 236 -25.40 2.00 -10.77
N ALA A 237 -26.09 1.88 -11.91
CA ALA A 237 -27.48 2.33 -12.03
C ALA A 237 -28.38 1.50 -11.11
N VAL A 238 -29.12 2.17 -10.21
CA VAL A 238 -29.95 1.51 -9.18
C VAL A 238 -31.42 1.94 -9.21
N GLY A 239 -31.77 2.94 -10.02
CA GLY A 239 -33.14 3.42 -10.11
C GLY A 239 -33.31 4.56 -11.09
N CYS A 240 -34.55 4.99 -11.24
CA CYS A 240 -34.95 6.15 -12.02
C CYS A 240 -35.16 7.31 -11.05
N ASN A 241 -34.64 8.47 -11.40
CA ASN A 241 -34.94 9.70 -10.70
C ASN A 241 -36.07 10.42 -11.43
N ILE A 242 -37.19 10.63 -10.73
CA ILE A 242 -38.36 11.34 -11.25
C ILE A 242 -38.69 12.52 -10.35
N VAL A 243 -39.43 13.49 -10.88
CA VAL A 243 -40.02 14.58 -10.09
C VAL A 243 -41.50 14.27 -9.91
N GLU A 244 -41.93 14.11 -8.66
CA GLU A 244 -43.33 13.85 -8.29
C GLU A 244 -43.74 14.91 -7.25
N ASN A 245 -44.77 15.71 -7.56
CA ASN A 245 -45.23 16.84 -6.72
C ASN A 245 -44.10 17.84 -6.36
N GLY A 246 -43.23 18.15 -7.33
CA GLY A 246 -42.10 19.05 -7.14
C GLY A 246 -40.96 18.50 -6.28
N ARG A 247 -41.00 17.21 -5.91
CA ARG A 247 -39.94 16.54 -5.16
C ARG A 247 -39.26 15.49 -6.02
N ASP A 248 -37.95 15.40 -5.89
CA ASP A 248 -37.21 14.31 -6.49
C ASP A 248 -37.45 13.01 -5.74
N ILE A 249 -37.88 11.99 -6.46
CA ILE A 249 -38.10 10.65 -5.93
C ILE A 249 -37.23 9.67 -6.72
N ASN A 250 -36.56 8.78 -5.98
CA ASN A 250 -35.86 7.65 -6.55
C ASN A 250 -36.80 6.43 -6.58
N LYS A 251 -37.12 5.94 -7.78
CA LYS A 251 -37.86 4.69 -7.98
C LYS A 251 -36.85 3.60 -8.31
N VAL A 252 -36.79 2.55 -7.49
CA VAL A 252 -35.88 1.42 -7.73
C VAL A 252 -36.29 0.68 -9.02
N ILE A 253 -35.34 0.07 -9.70
CA ILE A 253 -35.60 -0.75 -10.91
C ILE A 253 -36.66 -1.81 -10.59
N GLY A 254 -37.67 -1.93 -11.44
CA GLY A 254 -38.82 -2.82 -11.30
C GLY A 254 -39.97 -2.25 -10.45
N CYS A 255 -39.78 -1.12 -9.75
CA CYS A 255 -40.88 -0.47 -9.05
C CYS A 255 -41.91 0.04 -10.07
N ARG A 256 -43.18 -0.15 -9.74
CA ARG A 256 -44.32 0.41 -10.48
C ARG A 256 -45.01 1.49 -9.66
N TRP A 257 -45.48 2.53 -10.31
CA TRP A 257 -46.25 3.61 -9.68
C TRP A 257 -47.29 4.17 -10.64
N TYR A 258 -48.18 5.00 -10.10
CA TYR A 258 -49.26 5.62 -10.86
C TYR A 258 -49.14 7.13 -10.81
N GLU A 259 -49.18 7.76 -11.98
CA GLU A 259 -49.48 9.18 -12.10
C GLU A 259 -50.99 9.33 -12.24
N GLN A 260 -51.64 10.03 -11.31
CA GLN A 260 -53.09 10.06 -11.20
C GLN A 260 -53.66 11.41 -11.64
N SER A 261 -54.75 11.36 -12.42
CA SER A 261 -55.65 12.48 -12.66
C SER A 261 -57.07 12.12 -12.19
N PRO A 262 -58.04 13.06 -12.17
CA PRO A 262 -59.43 12.75 -11.81
C PRO A 262 -60.03 11.62 -12.67
N GLU A 263 -59.69 11.59 -13.96
CA GLU A 263 -60.32 10.73 -14.98
C GLU A 263 -59.44 9.54 -15.41
N SER A 264 -58.17 9.51 -15.02
CA SER A 264 -57.23 8.47 -15.47
C SER A 264 -56.11 8.16 -14.47
N LYS A 265 -55.44 7.03 -14.67
CA LYS A 265 -54.12 6.75 -14.08
C LYS A 265 -53.18 6.29 -15.18
N ILE A 266 -51.94 6.71 -15.12
CA ILE A 266 -50.87 6.19 -15.98
C ILE A 266 -49.98 5.31 -15.11
N GLU A 267 -49.93 4.01 -15.39
CA GLU A 267 -49.02 3.08 -14.73
C GLU A 267 -47.65 3.19 -15.38
N LYS A 268 -46.62 3.50 -14.59
CA LYS A 268 -45.23 3.62 -15.03
C LYS A 268 -44.34 2.67 -14.24
N THR A 269 -43.21 2.30 -14.83
CA THR A 269 -42.18 1.49 -14.19
C THR A 269 -40.78 1.98 -14.52
N CYS A 270 -39.82 1.68 -13.66
CA CYS A 270 -38.40 1.95 -13.89
C CYS A 270 -37.71 0.70 -14.42
N GLU A 271 -37.08 0.77 -15.58
CA GLU A 271 -36.44 -0.37 -16.23
C GLU A 271 -34.99 -0.05 -16.60
N THR A 272 -34.21 -1.11 -16.85
CA THR A 272 -32.85 -0.96 -17.38
C THR A 272 -32.90 -0.54 -18.85
N ASP A 273 -32.10 0.46 -19.22
CA ASP A 273 -31.92 0.93 -20.60
C ASP A 273 -30.48 0.67 -21.05
N GLY A 274 -30.19 -0.57 -21.41
CA GLY A 274 -28.83 -1.04 -21.69
C GLY A 274 -28.02 -1.38 -20.43
N PRO A 275 -26.68 -1.40 -20.49
CA PRO A 275 -25.85 -2.04 -19.47
C PRO A 275 -25.74 -1.26 -18.15
N ASN A 276 -25.90 0.06 -18.14
CA ASN A 276 -25.73 0.87 -16.93
C ASN A 276 -26.49 2.20 -16.96
N LYS A 277 -27.74 2.16 -17.40
CA LYS A 277 -28.66 3.31 -17.41
C LYS A 277 -30.07 2.81 -17.10
N THR A 278 -30.92 3.70 -16.61
CA THR A 278 -32.34 3.41 -16.41
C THR A 278 -33.21 4.35 -17.21
N LYS A 279 -34.42 3.90 -17.51
CA LYS A 279 -35.47 4.72 -18.11
C LYS A 279 -36.81 4.43 -17.44
N VAL A 280 -37.67 5.42 -17.49
CA VAL A 280 -39.07 5.27 -17.12
C VAL A 280 -39.85 4.80 -18.33
N THR A 281 -40.59 3.69 -18.19
CA THR A 281 -41.45 3.13 -19.22
C THR A 281 -42.90 3.20 -18.77
N THR A 282 -43.81 3.62 -19.65
CA THR A 282 -45.25 3.50 -19.39
C THR A 282 -45.70 2.06 -19.62
N VAL A 283 -46.29 1.45 -18.59
CA VAL A 283 -46.87 0.11 -18.64
C VAL A 283 -48.25 0.15 -19.29
N GLY A 284 -49.07 1.15 -18.93
CA GLY A 284 -50.39 1.30 -19.53
C GLY A 284 -51.19 2.49 -19.00
N CYS A 285 -52.26 2.79 -19.71
CA CYS A 285 -53.22 3.83 -19.39
C CYS A 285 -54.48 3.20 -18.78
N ILE A 286 -54.92 3.72 -17.64
CA ILE A 286 -56.09 3.23 -16.90
C ILE A 286 -57.17 4.31 -16.91
N TYR A 287 -58.32 4.00 -17.48
CA TYR A 287 -59.50 4.87 -17.45
C TYR A 287 -60.26 4.70 -16.13
N LYS A 288 -60.59 5.82 -15.49
CA LYS A 288 -61.41 5.86 -14.27
C LYS A 288 -62.82 6.34 -14.60
N TYR A 289 -63.81 5.57 -14.19
CA TYR A 289 -65.22 5.98 -14.25
C TYR A 289 -65.82 5.99 -12.85
N LYS A 290 -66.35 7.15 -12.43
CA LYS A 290 -66.92 7.38 -11.09
C LYS A 290 -65.96 6.96 -9.97
N GLY A 291 -64.68 7.25 -10.14
CA GLY A 291 -63.63 6.97 -9.15
C GLY A 291 -63.05 5.56 -9.19
N PHE A 292 -63.60 4.65 -10.01
CA PHE A 292 -63.12 3.27 -10.12
C PHE A 292 -62.36 3.01 -11.41
N ASP A 293 -61.30 2.22 -11.33
CA ASP A 293 -60.54 1.74 -12.49
C ASP A 293 -61.43 0.79 -13.31
N ARG A 294 -61.58 1.07 -14.62
CA ARG A 294 -62.47 0.28 -15.50
C ARG A 294 -61.75 -0.40 -16.63
N ILE A 295 -60.88 0.32 -17.32
CA ILE A 295 -60.24 -0.16 -18.54
C ILE A 295 -58.75 0.11 -18.43
N PHE A 296 -57.96 -0.92 -18.73
CA PHE A 296 -56.51 -0.83 -18.90
C PHE A 296 -56.20 -0.96 -20.39
N LEU A 297 -55.33 -0.09 -20.90
CA LEU A 297 -54.84 -0.10 -22.28
C LEU A 297 -53.32 -0.05 -22.29
N GLU A 298 -52.69 -0.94 -23.06
CA GLU A 298 -51.26 -0.85 -23.33
C GLU A 298 -50.96 0.34 -24.27
N PRO A 299 -49.75 0.94 -24.21
CA PRO A 299 -49.37 2.04 -25.09
C PRO A 299 -49.46 1.67 -26.58
N GLY A 300 -50.13 2.51 -27.35
CA GLY A 300 -50.40 2.29 -28.78
C GLY A 300 -51.72 1.58 -29.06
N LYS A 301 -52.56 1.36 -28.05
CA LYS A 301 -53.86 0.70 -28.19
C LYS A 301 -55.05 1.62 -27.92
N TYR A 302 -56.20 1.27 -28.49
CA TYR A 302 -57.46 1.94 -28.21
C TYR A 302 -58.60 0.94 -28.01
N THR A 303 -59.68 1.36 -27.34
CA THR A 303 -60.91 0.57 -27.23
C THR A 303 -62.13 1.47 -27.22
N ILE A 304 -63.31 0.86 -27.35
CA ILE A 304 -64.61 1.52 -27.19
C ILE A 304 -65.29 0.87 -26.00
N TRP A 305 -65.67 1.68 -25.01
CA TRP A 305 -66.30 1.20 -23.80
C TRP A 305 -67.73 1.74 -23.66
N ASN A 306 -68.68 0.84 -23.43
CA ASN A 306 -70.09 1.17 -23.24
C ASN A 306 -70.34 1.55 -21.77
N LEU A 307 -70.92 2.72 -21.53
CA LEU A 307 -71.13 3.23 -20.18
C LEU A 307 -72.19 2.40 -19.43
N PRO A 308 -71.90 1.89 -18.23
CA PRO A 308 -72.86 1.13 -17.44
C PRO A 308 -74.01 2.05 -17.00
N LYS A 309 -75.22 1.75 -17.51
CA LYS A 309 -76.53 2.42 -17.29
C LYS A 309 -77.02 3.40 -18.36
N GLN A 310 -76.22 3.72 -19.38
CA GLN A 310 -76.69 4.45 -20.55
C GLN A 310 -76.49 3.55 -21.76
N LYS A 311 -77.55 2.86 -22.22
CA LYS A 311 -77.48 1.86 -23.31
C LYS A 311 -76.98 2.44 -24.64
N GLU A 312 -76.82 3.76 -24.76
CA GLU A 312 -76.47 4.47 -25.99
C GLU A 312 -75.24 5.39 -25.86
N SER A 313 -74.61 5.51 -24.69
CA SER A 313 -73.39 6.32 -24.56
C SER A 313 -72.15 5.42 -24.49
N SER A 314 -71.34 5.55 -25.53
CA SER A 314 -70.06 4.87 -25.66
C SER A 314 -68.96 5.92 -25.63
N VAL A 315 -67.83 5.59 -25.03
CA VAL A 315 -66.64 6.44 -25.04
C VAL A 315 -65.50 5.72 -25.73
N GLY A 316 -64.78 6.45 -26.57
CA GLY A 316 -63.51 6.01 -27.12
C GLY A 316 -62.38 6.28 -26.14
N LEU A 317 -61.50 5.30 -25.96
CA LEU A 317 -60.34 5.40 -25.09
C LEU A 317 -59.10 5.03 -25.90
N ALA A 318 -58.08 5.88 -25.92
CA ALA A 318 -56.83 5.64 -26.62
C ALA A 318 -55.63 5.90 -25.70
N CYS A 319 -54.75 4.91 -25.54
CA CYS A 319 -53.47 5.09 -24.87
C CYS A 319 -52.41 5.44 -25.91
N ARG A 320 -52.20 6.74 -26.14
CA ARG A 320 -51.31 7.23 -27.20
C ARG A 320 -49.89 7.33 -26.70
N LYS A 321 -48.93 6.84 -27.50
CA LYS A 321 -47.50 7.00 -27.22
C LYS A 321 -47.11 8.46 -27.39
N THR A 322 -46.36 8.99 -26.43
CA THR A 322 -45.82 10.35 -26.44
C THR A 322 -44.29 10.30 -26.31
N ALA A 323 -43.62 11.44 -26.42
CA ALA A 323 -42.17 11.51 -26.20
C ALA A 323 -41.77 11.07 -24.77
N ASP A 324 -42.65 11.33 -23.79
CA ASP A 324 -42.42 11.06 -22.36
C ASP A 324 -43.12 9.78 -21.86
N GLY A 325 -43.61 8.93 -22.78
CA GLY A 325 -44.25 7.65 -22.46
C GLY A 325 -45.56 7.46 -23.19
N ALA A 326 -46.68 7.59 -22.47
CA ALA A 326 -48.01 7.52 -23.06
C ALA A 326 -49.05 8.31 -22.24
N GLU A 327 -50.09 8.75 -22.92
CA GLU A 327 -51.22 9.49 -22.35
C GLU A 327 -52.56 8.81 -22.67
N LEU A 328 -53.53 8.94 -21.77
CA LEU A 328 -54.89 8.49 -22.03
C LEU A 328 -55.70 9.62 -22.67
N VAL A 329 -56.19 9.39 -23.88
CA VAL A 329 -57.15 10.26 -24.55
C VAL A 329 -58.53 9.62 -24.46
N VAL A 330 -59.48 10.36 -23.87
CA VAL A 330 -60.90 10.02 -23.84
C VAL A 330 -61.60 10.87 -24.89
N PHE A 331 -62.39 10.24 -25.78
CA PHE A 331 -63.00 10.93 -26.92
C PHE A 331 -64.40 10.40 -27.24
N ASP A 332 -65.19 11.22 -27.95
CA ASP A 332 -66.49 10.83 -28.48
C ASP A 332 -66.32 9.85 -29.65
N VAL A 333 -67.14 8.79 -29.71
CA VAL A 333 -67.06 7.77 -30.77
C VAL A 333 -67.23 8.37 -32.18
N ALA A 334 -67.89 9.51 -32.34
CA ALA A 334 -67.94 10.24 -33.62
C ALA A 334 -66.56 10.69 -34.12
N GLN A 335 -65.56 10.80 -33.23
CA GLN A 335 -64.19 11.20 -33.55
C GLN A 335 -63.23 10.00 -33.60
N LEU A 336 -63.74 8.78 -33.81
CA LEU A 336 -62.94 7.55 -33.78
C LEU A 336 -61.74 7.60 -34.73
N GLU A 337 -61.97 7.84 -36.02
CA GLU A 337 -60.90 7.81 -37.04
C GLU A 337 -59.74 8.75 -36.72
N ARG A 338 -60.05 9.96 -36.25
CA ARG A 338 -59.03 10.96 -35.86
C ARG A 338 -58.24 10.52 -34.63
N ASN A 339 -58.92 9.89 -33.66
CA ASN A 339 -58.33 9.57 -32.38
C ASN A 339 -57.61 8.20 -32.36
N THR A 340 -57.85 7.34 -33.35
CA THR A 340 -57.30 5.98 -33.42
C THR A 340 -56.30 5.76 -34.55
N ALA A 341 -56.01 6.79 -35.36
CA ALA A 341 -55.01 6.72 -36.41
C ALA A 341 -53.66 6.17 -35.89
N GLY A 342 -53.22 5.04 -36.47
CA GLY A 342 -51.98 4.36 -36.10
C GLY A 342 -52.03 3.56 -34.79
N LEU A 343 -53.20 3.39 -34.18
CA LEU A 343 -53.40 2.59 -32.96
C LEU A 343 -54.03 1.24 -33.28
N THR A 344 -53.75 0.25 -32.42
CA THR A 344 -54.34 -1.10 -32.51
C THR A 344 -55.56 -1.21 -31.62
N TYR A 345 -56.67 -1.75 -32.12
CA TYR A 345 -57.84 -2.01 -31.29
C TYR A 345 -57.54 -3.10 -30.26
N ASP A 346 -57.82 -2.82 -28.98
CA ASP A 346 -57.82 -3.80 -27.90
C ASP A 346 -59.27 -4.10 -27.51
N LEU A 347 -59.62 -5.38 -27.54
CA LEU A 347 -60.92 -5.82 -27.05
C LEU A 347 -60.97 -5.54 -25.55
N PRO A 348 -61.98 -4.82 -25.02
CA PRO A 348 -61.99 -4.43 -23.62
C PRO A 348 -62.04 -5.66 -22.74
N ARG A 349 -60.91 -5.95 -22.06
CA ARG A 349 -60.80 -7.04 -21.09
C ARG A 349 -61.32 -6.54 -19.75
N GLY A 350 -62.58 -6.81 -19.44
CA GLY A 350 -63.13 -6.58 -18.11
C GLY A 350 -62.48 -7.53 -17.10
N LYS A 351 -62.18 -7.02 -15.90
CA LYS A 351 -62.20 -7.85 -14.70
C LYS A 351 -63.56 -7.74 -14.03
#